data_AF-A0A4V5NA57-F1
#
_entry.id   AF-A0A4V5NA57-F1
#
_cell.length_a   1.000
_cell.length_b   1.000
_cell.length_c   1.000
_cell.angle_alpha   90.00
_cell.angle_beta   90.00
_cell.angle_gamma   90.00
#
_symmetry.space_group_name_H-M   'P 1'
#
loop_
_entity.id
_entity.type
_entity.pdbx_description
1 polymer ?
#
loop_
_entity_poly.entity_id
_entity_poly.type
_entity_poly.pdbx_seq_one_letter_code
_entity_poly.pdbx_strand_id
1 'polypeptide(L)'
;MKGSTVFRSWKDYWTSKLHPQLPLSPKESQRLLTALTGSFRRHLDEIHPPTTPNGKPKLGAVSVLTASPHAIHSSTISADKHLASVLTSPLLTRRQANVSTPDENLANAKAELLMNPAKVPVEVLEEYNAKGAATIPIAQLCLHKFEDSLVGLPIDEQREAVAKAEPGRRTLLWLWRSELYRTDTFIHAGFFMHLLTFALMREGLDKYLWEWLCLDSGYVRGNCFSGEAAHQQYNKQNNEQHPIDSSESYIRKMHHNARWKGYILQSMALNKIKPAYGQKASIDDALEVFFYASNLREQSISAGTHMRWLPMYPITKLLMGVLTRKRHLYGAVKTENYEEFRRSRNLYSPAVGEDAVAAFDGALLDLHHPEQPSARPMLKLLRHMFGSDLSEQEKRSRYSFAYPVAVSKQFRRWHIMLVRVLHTLRVQRYDAEAAWLRDAITRTLPDLDCNTDEELRKLASDSGWDKSPVGAQAPKQEGSISEPVSVPFPEFT
;
A
#
# COMPACT_ATOMS: atom_id res chain seq x y z
N MET A 1 -9.03 -23.36 -40.53
CA MET A 1 -9.52 -23.75 -39.19
C MET A 1 -8.51 -24.67 -38.54
N LYS A 2 -7.75 -24.18 -37.55
CA LYS A 2 -6.83 -24.99 -36.74
C LYS A 2 -7.07 -24.59 -35.28
N GLY A 3 -7.58 -25.54 -34.51
CA GLY A 3 -8.06 -25.36 -33.15
C GLY A 3 -6.95 -25.31 -32.11
N SER A 4 -7.22 -24.50 -31.09
CA SER A 4 -6.43 -24.15 -29.92
C SER A 4 -5.95 -25.34 -29.07
N THR A 5 -4.66 -25.36 -28.75
CA THR A 5 -4.01 -26.27 -27.77
C THR A 5 -3.86 -25.65 -26.38
N VAL A 6 -4.43 -24.47 -26.12
CA VAL A 6 -4.17 -23.69 -24.89
C VAL A 6 -5.01 -24.16 -23.69
N PHE A 7 -6.04 -24.98 -23.89
CA PHE A 7 -6.97 -25.38 -22.80
C PHE A 7 -6.55 -26.60 -21.96
N ARG A 8 -5.53 -27.38 -22.35
CA ARG A 8 -5.08 -28.54 -21.55
C ARG A 8 -4.20 -28.16 -20.36
N SER A 9 -3.41 -27.09 -20.48
CA SER A 9 -2.41 -26.72 -19.46
C SER A 9 -3.01 -26.19 -18.15
N TRP A 10 -4.25 -25.66 -18.19
CA TRP A 10 -4.93 -25.17 -16.99
C TRP A 10 -5.45 -26.31 -16.10
N LYS A 11 -5.87 -27.44 -16.69
CA LYS A 11 -6.42 -28.56 -15.91
C LYS A 11 -5.34 -29.28 -15.08
N ASP A 12 -4.12 -29.36 -15.60
CA ASP A 12 -2.96 -29.95 -14.91
C ASP A 12 -2.43 -29.06 -13.77
N TYR A 13 -2.72 -27.76 -13.80
CA TYR A 13 -2.33 -26.81 -12.76
C TYR A 13 -3.28 -26.83 -11.54
N TRP A 14 -4.53 -27.26 -11.72
CA TRP A 14 -5.51 -27.34 -10.62
C TRP A 14 -5.46 -28.67 -9.87
N THR A 15 -5.11 -29.77 -10.55
CA THR A 15 -4.96 -31.08 -9.91
C THR A 15 -3.68 -31.22 -9.08
N SER A 16 -2.66 -30.40 -9.35
CA SER A 16 -1.40 -30.40 -8.59
C SER A 16 -1.44 -29.58 -7.30
N LYS A 17 -2.52 -28.83 -7.03
CA LYS A 17 -2.63 -27.92 -5.88
C LYS A 17 -3.75 -28.25 -4.88
N LEU A 18 -4.58 -29.24 -5.17
CA LEU A 18 -5.59 -29.77 -4.23
C LEU A 18 -5.06 -31.08 -3.62
N HIS A 19 -4.35 -30.91 -2.51
CA HIS A 19 -3.79 -31.94 -1.63
C HIS A 19 -2.73 -32.85 -2.26
N PRO A 20 -1.42 -32.56 -2.08
CA PRO A 20 -0.46 -33.66 -2.01
C PRO A 20 -0.95 -34.60 -0.90
N GLN A 21 -1.43 -35.78 -1.24
CA GLN A 21 -1.72 -36.82 -0.25
C GLN A 21 -0.44 -37.00 0.55
N LEU A 22 -0.50 -36.74 1.87
CA LEU A 22 0.64 -37.00 2.74
C LEU A 22 1.05 -38.46 2.50
N PRO A 23 2.30 -38.74 2.12
CA PRO A 23 2.82 -40.09 2.17
C PRO A 23 2.94 -40.45 3.66
N LEU A 24 1.82 -40.85 4.26
CA LEU A 24 1.81 -41.45 5.59
C LEU A 24 2.75 -42.65 5.51
N SER A 25 3.82 -42.63 6.30
CA SER A 25 4.70 -43.79 6.37
C SER A 25 3.87 -45.01 6.79
N PRO A 26 4.22 -46.25 6.38
CA PRO A 26 3.47 -47.45 6.77
C PRO A 26 3.27 -47.58 8.29
N LYS A 27 4.18 -47.00 9.09
CA LYS A 27 4.09 -46.94 10.55
C LYS A 27 3.06 -45.94 11.06
N GLU A 28 2.93 -44.78 10.40
CA GLU A 28 1.92 -43.77 10.75
C GLU A 28 0.52 -44.22 10.36
N SER A 29 0.36 -44.88 9.21
CA SER A 29 -0.94 -45.45 8.82
C SER A 29 -1.37 -46.56 9.78
N GLN A 30 -0.45 -47.45 10.20
CA GLN A 30 -0.73 -48.44 11.24
C GLN A 30 -1.10 -47.80 12.58
N ARG A 31 -0.36 -46.77 13.02
CA ARG A 31 -0.70 -46.04 14.26
C ARG A 31 -2.08 -45.40 14.21
N LEU A 32 -2.44 -44.80 13.08
CA LEU A 32 -3.76 -44.20 12.88
C LEU A 32 -4.86 -45.27 12.90
N LEU A 33 -4.64 -46.40 12.23
CA LEU A 33 -5.56 -47.54 12.21
C LEU A 33 -5.76 -48.13 13.61
N THR A 34 -4.68 -48.33 14.38
CA THR A 34 -4.76 -48.84 15.75
C THR A 34 -5.50 -47.86 16.68
N ALA A 35 -5.27 -46.56 16.52
CA ALA A 35 -5.98 -45.54 17.29
C ALA A 35 -7.49 -45.51 16.96
N LEU A 36 -7.84 -45.54 15.67
CA LEU A 36 -9.23 -45.58 15.21
C LEU A 36 -9.95 -46.84 15.69
N THR A 37 -9.35 -48.02 15.50
CA THR A 37 -9.95 -49.29 15.92
C THR A 37 -10.04 -49.40 17.44
N GLY A 38 -9.07 -48.88 18.19
CA GLY A 38 -9.12 -48.81 19.64
C GLY A 38 -10.24 -47.89 20.15
N SER A 39 -10.44 -46.73 19.52
CA SER A 39 -11.55 -45.81 19.81
C SER A 39 -12.90 -46.47 19.55
N PHE A 40 -13.04 -47.14 18.40
CA PHE A 40 -14.29 -47.80 18.01
C PHE A 40 -14.66 -48.93 18.98
N ARG A 41 -13.68 -49.75 19.40
CA ARG A 41 -13.92 -50.82 20.38
C ARG A 41 -14.35 -50.28 21.73
N ARG A 42 -13.66 -49.27 22.27
CA ARG A 42 -14.07 -48.65 23.55
C ARG A 42 -15.49 -48.12 23.49
N HIS A 43 -15.89 -47.51 22.38
CA HIS A 43 -17.23 -46.98 22.24
C HIS A 43 -18.28 -48.08 22.06
N LEU A 44 -17.95 -49.16 21.36
CA LEU A 44 -18.81 -50.34 21.29
C LEU A 44 -18.96 -51.01 22.67
N ASP A 45 -17.89 -51.11 23.45
CA ASP A 45 -17.92 -51.65 24.81
C ASP A 45 -18.72 -50.74 25.77
N GLU A 46 -18.75 -49.44 25.52
CA GLU A 46 -19.54 -48.45 26.27
C GLU A 46 -21.04 -48.53 25.93
N ILE A 47 -21.39 -48.69 24.64
CA ILE A 47 -22.78 -48.84 24.18
C ILE A 47 -23.32 -50.25 24.48
N HIS A 48 -22.45 -51.26 24.47
CA HIS A 48 -22.78 -52.64 24.77
C HIS A 48 -21.93 -53.14 25.93
N PRO A 49 -22.22 -52.71 27.18
CA PRO A 49 -21.55 -53.23 28.35
C PRO A 49 -21.63 -54.76 28.32
N PRO A 50 -20.51 -55.48 28.46
CA PRO A 50 -20.55 -56.93 28.46
C PRO A 50 -21.46 -57.39 29.58
N THR A 51 -22.59 -57.98 29.21
CA THR A 51 -23.61 -58.49 30.12
C THR A 51 -22.96 -59.55 31.00
N THR A 52 -22.49 -59.18 32.18
CA THR A 52 -21.95 -60.12 33.16
C THR A 52 -23.09 -61.05 33.59
N PRO A 53 -23.02 -62.35 33.31
CA PRO A 53 -24.05 -63.28 33.75
C PRO A 53 -23.71 -63.70 35.18
N ASN A 54 -24.08 -62.88 36.18
CA ASN A 54 -24.28 -63.37 37.55
C ASN A 54 -24.86 -62.28 38.46
N GLY A 55 -26.13 -62.43 38.81
CA GLY A 55 -26.77 -61.62 39.85
C GLY A 55 -28.27 -61.90 39.94
N LYS A 56 -28.67 -62.68 40.94
CA LYS A 56 -30.02 -63.17 41.24
C LYS A 56 -31.11 -62.06 41.27
N PRO A 57 -32.37 -62.38 40.91
CA PRO A 57 -33.45 -61.40 40.86
C PRO A 57 -33.96 -61.08 42.27
N LYS A 58 -34.01 -59.79 42.62
CA LYS A 58 -34.89 -59.30 43.69
C LYS A 58 -36.07 -58.59 43.05
N LEU A 59 -37.26 -59.17 43.26
CA LEU A 59 -38.55 -58.57 43.00
C LEU A 59 -38.66 -57.22 43.73
N GLY A 60 -39.18 -56.20 43.04
CA GLY A 60 -39.53 -54.93 43.64
C GLY A 60 -40.00 -53.88 42.64
N ALA A 61 -41.32 -53.84 42.46
CA ALA A 61 -42.14 -52.66 42.15
C ALA A 61 -41.88 -51.87 40.84
N VAL A 62 -42.74 -52.17 39.86
CA VAL A 62 -43.59 -51.24 39.10
C VAL A 62 -43.16 -49.76 39.10
N SER A 63 -42.73 -49.27 37.93
CA SER A 63 -43.13 -47.95 37.44
C SER A 63 -43.19 -48.00 35.92
N VAL A 64 -44.43 -48.01 35.42
CA VAL A 64 -44.79 -47.82 34.02
C VAL A 64 -44.69 -46.32 33.73
N LEU A 65 -43.74 -45.91 32.90
CA LEU A 65 -43.79 -44.61 32.22
C LEU A 65 -43.42 -44.80 30.74
N THR A 66 -44.47 -44.90 29.94
CA THR A 66 -44.67 -44.25 28.64
C THR A 66 -43.43 -44.09 27.75
N ALA A 67 -43.35 -44.98 26.76
CA ALA A 67 -42.53 -44.83 25.58
C ALA A 67 -42.91 -43.57 24.79
N SER A 68 -41.95 -42.66 24.62
CA SER A 68 -42.03 -41.50 23.74
C SER A 68 -41.59 -41.89 22.31
N PRO A 69 -42.38 -41.59 21.26
CA PRO A 69 -42.11 -42.04 19.89
C PRO A 69 -41.21 -41.05 19.11
N HIS A 70 -40.05 -40.68 19.66
CA HIS A 70 -39.06 -39.82 18.98
C HIS A 70 -37.65 -40.43 18.83
N ALA A 71 -37.49 -41.72 19.09
CA ALA A 71 -36.20 -42.40 19.09
C ALA A 71 -35.71 -42.92 17.71
N ILE A 72 -36.13 -42.34 16.58
CA ILE A 72 -35.71 -42.80 15.23
C ILE A 72 -34.63 -41.89 14.59
N HIS A 73 -34.30 -40.74 15.19
CA HIS A 73 -33.23 -39.84 14.68
C HIS A 73 -31.87 -39.98 15.39
N SER A 74 -31.68 -41.04 16.18
CA SER A 74 -30.53 -41.16 17.09
C SER A 74 -29.20 -41.51 16.40
N SER A 75 -29.21 -42.29 15.32
CA SER A 75 -27.96 -42.77 14.71
C SER A 75 -27.23 -41.70 13.89
N THR A 76 -27.93 -40.86 13.14
CA THR A 76 -27.32 -39.80 12.32
C THR A 76 -26.81 -38.64 13.18
N ILE A 77 -27.57 -38.22 14.19
CA ILE A 77 -27.16 -37.15 15.11
C ILE A 77 -25.98 -37.63 16.00
N SER A 78 -25.98 -38.89 16.40
CA SER A 78 -24.85 -39.47 17.14
C SER A 78 -23.62 -39.62 16.26
N ALA A 79 -23.78 -40.03 14.99
CA ALA A 79 -22.69 -40.06 14.01
C ALA A 79 -22.11 -38.66 13.74
N ASP A 80 -22.94 -37.63 13.57
CA ASP A 80 -22.48 -36.25 13.38
C ASP A 80 -21.78 -35.70 14.64
N LYS A 81 -22.30 -35.99 15.85
CA LYS A 81 -21.62 -35.64 17.10
C LYS A 81 -20.29 -36.37 17.26
N HIS A 82 -20.23 -37.64 16.87
CA HIS A 82 -19.00 -38.43 16.92
C HIS A 82 -17.98 -37.94 15.90
N LEU A 83 -18.41 -37.61 14.67
CA LEU A 83 -17.55 -37.06 13.62
C LEU A 83 -17.02 -35.68 14.03
N ALA A 84 -17.87 -34.82 14.59
CA ALA A 84 -17.46 -33.55 15.17
C ALA A 84 -16.47 -33.73 16.33
N SER A 85 -16.71 -34.70 17.23
CA SER A 85 -15.81 -35.02 18.35
C SER A 85 -14.45 -35.55 17.89
N VAL A 86 -14.42 -36.41 16.87
CA VAL A 86 -13.18 -36.95 16.29
C VAL A 86 -12.40 -35.86 15.57
N LEU A 87 -13.07 -34.98 14.82
CA LEU A 87 -12.44 -33.87 14.11
C LEU A 87 -11.97 -32.75 15.04
N THR A 88 -12.57 -32.59 16.22
CA THR A 88 -12.16 -31.61 17.24
C THR A 88 -11.24 -32.19 18.30
N SER A 89 -10.89 -33.49 18.20
CA SER A 89 -10.06 -34.16 19.21
C SER A 89 -8.66 -33.53 19.25
N PRO A 90 -8.18 -33.13 20.43
CA PRO A 90 -6.89 -32.47 20.59
C PRO A 90 -5.71 -33.31 20.13
N LEU A 91 -5.85 -34.62 19.88
CA LEU A 91 -4.78 -35.44 19.33
C LEU A 91 -4.51 -35.20 17.83
N LEU A 92 -5.49 -34.65 17.08
CA LEU A 92 -5.30 -34.25 15.67
C LEU A 92 -4.85 -32.78 15.53
N THR A 93 -5.14 -31.93 16.52
CA THR A 93 -4.68 -30.53 16.58
C THR A 93 -3.39 -30.33 17.39
N ARG A 94 -2.96 -31.30 18.22
CA ARG A 94 -1.71 -31.24 18.99
C ARG A 94 -0.51 -31.68 18.18
N ARG A 95 -0.19 -30.92 17.13
CA ARG A 95 1.13 -30.96 16.48
C ARG A 95 1.53 -29.55 16.05
N GLN A 96 1.86 -28.69 17.03
CA GLN A 96 2.85 -27.58 16.97
C GLN A 96 2.69 -26.69 18.22
N ALA A 97 3.19 -27.13 19.37
CA ALA A 97 3.05 -26.36 20.62
C ALA A 97 4.09 -25.24 20.83
N ASN A 98 5.09 -25.06 19.93
CA ASN A 98 6.22 -24.16 20.21
C ASN A 98 6.51 -23.12 19.13
N VAL A 99 5.66 -22.97 18.11
CA VAL A 99 5.77 -21.85 17.16
C VAL A 99 4.34 -21.41 16.87
N SER A 100 3.80 -20.49 17.67
CA SER A 100 2.66 -19.71 17.21
C SER A 100 3.11 -19.05 15.92
N THR A 101 2.60 -19.54 14.80
CA THR A 101 2.97 -18.97 13.50
C THR A 101 2.53 -17.50 13.52
N PRO A 102 3.32 -16.56 12.99
CA PRO A 102 2.91 -15.16 12.88
C PRO A 102 1.50 -15.00 12.28
N ASP A 103 1.10 -15.92 11.41
CA ASP A 103 -0.22 -16.02 10.80
C ASP A 103 -1.32 -16.36 11.80
N GLU A 104 -1.07 -17.26 12.76
CA GLU A 104 -2.03 -17.60 13.81
C GLU A 104 -2.28 -16.41 14.74
N ASN A 105 -1.23 -15.70 15.15
CA ASN A 105 -1.36 -14.50 15.98
C ASN A 105 -2.14 -13.40 15.24
N LEU A 106 -1.91 -13.24 13.93
CA LEU A 106 -2.66 -12.29 13.11
C LEU A 106 -4.13 -12.69 12.97
N ALA A 107 -4.42 -13.99 12.78
CA ALA A 107 -5.79 -14.50 12.72
C ALA A 107 -6.54 -14.30 14.04
N ASN A 108 -5.87 -14.57 15.16
CA ASN A 108 -6.39 -14.36 16.50
C ASN A 108 -6.67 -12.88 16.78
N ALA A 109 -5.74 -11.99 16.43
CA ALA A 109 -5.94 -10.54 16.59
C ALA A 109 -7.13 -10.05 15.76
N LYS A 110 -7.29 -10.58 14.54
CA LYS A 110 -8.45 -10.28 13.67
C LYS A 110 -9.76 -10.78 14.27
N ALA A 111 -9.78 -12.00 14.81
CA ALA A 111 -10.96 -12.54 15.47
C ALA A 111 -11.33 -11.71 16.71
N GLU A 112 -10.34 -11.33 17.52
CA GLU A 112 -10.55 -10.54 18.73
C GLU A 112 -11.14 -9.15 18.43
N LEU A 113 -10.61 -8.45 17.42
CA LEU A 113 -11.14 -7.16 16.97
C LEU A 113 -12.55 -7.26 16.37
N LEU A 114 -12.93 -8.42 15.83
CA LEU A 114 -14.29 -8.66 15.33
C LEU A 114 -15.28 -8.99 16.46
N MET A 115 -14.83 -9.74 17.47
CA MET A 115 -15.69 -10.14 18.59
C MET A 115 -15.92 -9.00 19.58
N ASN A 116 -14.96 -8.08 19.72
CA ASN A 116 -15.01 -6.98 20.69
C ASN A 116 -14.88 -5.61 20.00
N PRO A 117 -15.90 -5.14 19.25
CA PRO A 117 -15.84 -3.86 18.54
C PRO A 117 -15.73 -2.64 19.49
N ALA A 118 -16.09 -2.81 20.76
CA ALA A 118 -15.98 -1.75 21.78
C ALA A 118 -14.55 -1.56 22.31
N LYS A 119 -13.64 -2.53 22.09
CA LYS A 119 -12.27 -2.47 22.56
C LYS A 119 -11.45 -1.58 21.64
N VAL A 120 -10.65 -0.67 22.22
CA VAL A 120 -9.80 0.22 21.43
C VAL A 120 -8.75 -0.63 20.70
N PRO A 121 -8.67 -0.60 19.36
CA PRO A 121 -7.78 -1.50 18.62
C PRO A 121 -6.30 -1.41 19.03
N VAL A 122 -5.87 -0.23 19.49
CA VAL A 122 -4.49 0.01 19.95
C VAL A 122 -4.17 -0.74 21.25
N GLU A 123 -5.15 -0.96 22.13
CA GLU A 123 -4.97 -1.77 23.34
C GLU A 123 -4.70 -3.24 22.99
N VAL A 124 -5.34 -3.74 21.93
CA VAL A 124 -5.06 -5.08 21.41
C VAL A 124 -3.59 -5.18 20.98
N LEU A 125 -3.06 -4.18 20.27
CA LEU A 125 -1.64 -4.18 19.90
C LEU A 125 -0.73 -4.27 21.14
N GLU A 126 -1.04 -3.53 22.20
CA GLU A 126 -0.25 -3.55 23.44
C GLU A 126 -0.35 -4.87 24.20
N GLU A 127 -1.52 -5.51 24.21
CA GLU A 127 -1.67 -6.84 24.79
C GLU A 127 -0.86 -7.89 24.01
N TYR A 128 -0.86 -7.82 22.69
CA TYR A 128 0.00 -8.68 21.86
C TYR A 128 1.47 -8.35 22.07
N ASN A 129 1.82 -7.09 22.33
CA ASN A 129 3.19 -6.70 22.66
C ASN A 129 3.62 -7.27 24.02
N ALA A 130 2.76 -7.20 25.04
CA ALA A 130 3.01 -7.80 26.36
C ALA A 130 3.19 -9.33 26.28
N LYS A 131 2.51 -9.98 25.32
CA LYS A 131 2.67 -11.41 25.01
C LYS A 131 3.90 -11.74 24.14
N GLY A 132 4.63 -10.73 23.65
CA GLY A 132 5.73 -10.92 22.70
C GLY A 132 5.29 -11.38 21.31
N ALA A 133 4.01 -11.21 20.97
CA ALA A 133 3.39 -11.67 19.72
C ALA A 133 3.04 -10.52 18.75
N ALA A 134 3.32 -9.27 19.12
CA ALA A 134 3.04 -8.11 18.27
C ALA A 134 3.93 -8.10 17.02
N THR A 135 3.31 -7.88 15.86
CA THR A 135 3.99 -7.80 14.56
C THR A 135 3.47 -6.61 13.76
N ILE A 136 4.22 -6.16 12.74
CA ILE A 136 3.81 -5.03 11.87
C ILE A 136 2.43 -5.26 11.23
N PRO A 137 2.08 -6.46 10.72
CA PRO A 137 0.73 -6.73 10.22
C PRO A 137 -0.38 -6.58 11.28
N ILE A 138 -0.12 -6.94 12.54
CA ILE A 138 -1.08 -6.75 13.63
C ILE A 138 -1.26 -5.26 13.92
N ALA A 139 -0.18 -4.49 13.99
CA ALA A 139 -0.26 -3.04 14.18
C ALA A 139 -1.00 -2.35 13.03
N GLN A 140 -0.73 -2.77 11.78
CA GLN A 140 -1.43 -2.31 10.59
C GLN A 140 -2.93 -2.60 10.66
N LEU A 141 -3.31 -3.81 11.10
CA LEU A 141 -4.71 -4.19 11.30
C LEU A 141 -5.38 -3.33 12.37
N CYS A 142 -4.70 -3.07 13.49
CA CYS A 142 -5.22 -2.24 14.57
C CYS A 142 -5.44 -0.79 14.12
N LEU A 143 -4.47 -0.19 13.42
CA LEU A 143 -4.61 1.16 12.86
C LEU A 143 -5.72 1.25 11.82
N HIS A 144 -5.84 0.25 10.93
CA HIS A 144 -6.93 0.22 9.95
C HIS A 144 -8.30 0.13 10.63
N LYS A 145 -8.44 -0.73 11.64
CA LYS A 145 -9.70 -0.85 12.39
C LYS A 145 -10.03 0.41 13.17
N PHE A 146 -9.02 1.08 13.69
CA PHE A 146 -9.19 2.38 14.32
C PHE A 146 -9.68 3.43 13.30
N GLU A 147 -9.06 3.51 12.12
CA GLU A 147 -9.53 4.39 11.03
C GLU A 147 -10.98 4.08 10.61
N ASP A 148 -11.34 2.80 10.47
CA ASP A 148 -12.71 2.39 10.15
C ASP A 148 -13.70 2.87 11.21
N SER A 149 -13.32 2.84 12.50
CA SER A 149 -14.17 3.28 13.61
C SER A 149 -14.45 4.78 13.61
N LEU A 150 -13.60 5.57 12.95
CA LEU A 150 -13.78 7.02 12.81
C LEU A 150 -14.73 7.39 11.66
N VAL A 151 -14.94 6.47 10.71
CA VAL A 151 -15.81 6.73 9.55
C VAL A 151 -17.26 6.86 10.01
N GLY A 152 -17.84 8.04 9.82
CA GLY A 152 -19.24 8.33 10.14
C GLY A 152 -19.46 9.08 11.46
N LEU A 153 -18.42 9.20 12.30
CA LEU A 153 -18.48 10.04 13.50
C LEU A 153 -18.39 11.54 13.12
N PRO A 154 -19.04 12.45 13.88
CA PRO A 154 -18.81 13.88 13.80
C PRO A 154 -17.33 14.25 13.98
N ILE A 155 -16.90 15.36 13.35
CA ILE A 155 -15.49 15.78 13.38
C ILE A 155 -14.96 15.96 14.81
N ASP A 156 -15.76 16.53 15.71
CA ASP A 156 -15.36 16.76 17.10
C ASP A 156 -15.20 15.44 17.87
N GLU A 157 -16.11 14.48 17.67
CA GLU A 157 -16.00 13.13 18.24
C GLU A 157 -14.79 12.36 17.69
N GLN A 158 -14.47 12.53 16.39
CA GLN A 158 -13.26 11.93 15.82
C GLN A 158 -11.99 12.50 16.47
N ARG A 159 -11.96 13.81 16.77
CA ARG A 159 -10.82 14.45 17.45
C ARG A 159 -10.70 13.95 18.87
N GLU A 160 -11.80 13.87 19.61
CA GLU A 160 -11.81 13.32 20.96
C GLU A 160 -11.36 11.86 20.99
N ALA A 161 -11.87 11.03 20.07
CA ALA A 161 -11.48 9.63 19.95
C ALA A 161 -9.99 9.46 19.66
N VAL A 162 -9.42 10.28 18.76
CA VAL A 162 -7.98 10.28 18.46
C VAL A 162 -7.16 10.76 19.65
N ALA A 163 -7.56 11.87 20.29
CA ALA A 163 -6.88 12.41 21.45
C ALA A 163 -6.88 11.43 22.64
N LYS A 164 -7.97 10.68 22.82
CA LYS A 164 -8.11 9.68 23.89
C LYS A 164 -7.32 8.40 23.60
N ALA A 165 -7.34 7.92 22.35
CA ALA A 165 -6.73 6.65 22.00
C ALA A 165 -5.22 6.76 21.72
N GLU A 166 -4.75 7.93 21.25
CA GLU A 166 -3.38 8.20 20.81
C GLU A 166 -2.78 7.08 19.91
N PRO A 167 -3.52 6.63 18.87
CA PRO A 167 -3.12 5.49 18.04
C PRO A 167 -1.75 5.63 17.38
N GLY A 168 -1.42 6.80 16.85
CA GLY A 168 -0.17 7.10 16.17
C GLY A 168 0.99 7.05 17.13
N ARG A 169 0.94 7.84 18.21
CA ARG A 169 1.95 7.90 19.27
C ARG A 169 2.23 6.53 19.88
N ARG A 170 1.21 5.80 20.31
CA ARG A 170 1.38 4.49 20.96
C ARG A 170 1.98 3.46 20.00
N THR A 171 1.52 3.45 18.74
CA THR A 171 2.08 2.56 17.72
C THR A 171 3.52 2.92 17.36
N LEU A 172 3.87 4.21 17.30
CA LEU A 172 5.23 4.67 17.05
C LEU A 172 6.18 4.29 18.19
N LEU A 173 5.76 4.48 19.45
CA LEU A 173 6.52 4.08 20.62
C LEU A 173 6.74 2.57 20.67
N TRP A 174 5.71 1.78 20.34
CA TRP A 174 5.84 0.34 20.20
C TRP A 174 6.85 -0.05 19.12
N LEU A 175 6.75 0.57 17.94
CA LEU A 175 7.64 0.31 16.81
C LEU A 175 9.10 0.59 17.17
N TRP A 176 9.37 1.67 17.91
CA TRP A 176 10.71 2.01 18.36
C TRP A 176 11.24 1.05 19.43
N ARG A 177 10.43 0.75 20.46
CA ARG A 177 10.83 -0.17 21.54
C ARG A 177 11.08 -1.60 21.06
N SER A 178 10.32 -2.05 20.07
CA SER A 178 10.48 -3.38 19.47
C SER A 178 11.60 -3.45 18.43
N GLU A 179 12.21 -2.32 18.08
CA GLU A 179 13.21 -2.17 17.01
C GLU A 179 12.78 -2.72 15.64
N LEU A 180 11.47 -2.95 15.43
CA LEU A 180 10.96 -3.55 14.19
C LEU A 180 11.19 -2.65 12.97
N TYR A 181 11.41 -1.36 13.16
CA TYR A 181 11.80 -0.43 12.09
C TYR A 181 13.14 -0.80 11.41
N ARG A 182 13.96 -1.67 12.03
CA ARG A 182 15.22 -2.17 11.48
C ARG A 182 15.05 -3.40 10.58
N THR A 183 13.88 -4.01 10.58
CA THR A 183 13.62 -5.24 9.84
C THR A 183 13.31 -4.97 8.36
N ASP A 184 13.63 -5.92 7.49
CA ASP A 184 13.31 -5.79 6.05
C ASP A 184 11.79 -5.73 5.79
N THR A 185 11.01 -6.42 6.63
CA THR A 185 9.55 -6.40 6.56
C THR A 185 8.99 -4.99 6.73
N PHE A 186 9.64 -4.14 7.52
CA PHE A 186 9.28 -2.74 7.70
C PHE A 186 9.46 -1.91 6.43
N ILE A 187 10.54 -2.10 5.68
CA ILE A 187 10.83 -1.38 4.42
C ILE A 187 9.70 -1.59 3.40
N HIS A 188 9.12 -2.78 3.41
CA HIS A 188 8.05 -3.20 2.51
C HIS A 188 6.64 -2.85 3.00
N ALA A 189 6.48 -2.44 4.26
CA ALA A 189 5.19 -2.16 4.89
C ALA A 189 4.64 -0.76 4.54
N GLY A 190 4.61 -0.40 3.25
CA GLY A 190 4.20 0.94 2.81
C GLY A 190 2.79 1.35 3.24
N PHE A 191 1.86 0.39 3.32
CA PHE A 191 0.49 0.66 3.80
C PHE A 191 0.45 0.92 5.32
N PHE A 192 1.26 0.20 6.10
CA PHE A 192 1.45 0.49 7.52
C PHE A 192 2.02 1.90 7.74
N MET A 193 3.06 2.31 6.99
CA MET A 193 3.60 3.67 7.08
C MET A 193 2.54 4.72 6.79
N HIS A 194 1.70 4.46 5.80
CA HIS A 194 0.62 5.35 5.43
C HIS A 194 -0.34 5.58 6.60
N LEU A 195 -0.84 4.49 7.19
CA LEU A 195 -1.75 4.55 8.34
C LEU A 195 -1.10 5.22 9.55
N LEU A 196 0.15 4.85 9.87
CA LEU A 196 0.88 5.42 10.99
C LEU A 196 1.11 6.93 10.82
N THR A 197 1.52 7.35 9.62
CA THR A 197 1.71 8.77 9.28
C THR A 197 0.40 9.54 9.43
N PHE A 198 -0.71 8.98 8.95
CA PHE A 198 -2.03 9.61 9.08
C PHE A 198 -2.45 9.76 10.54
N ALA A 199 -2.28 8.72 11.35
CA ALA A 199 -2.58 8.75 12.77
C ALA A 199 -1.75 9.82 13.49
N LEU A 200 -0.44 9.88 13.25
CA LEU A 200 0.46 10.87 13.85
C LEU A 200 0.11 12.31 13.43
N MET A 201 -0.22 12.54 12.16
CA MET A 201 -0.62 13.88 11.70
C MET A 201 -1.97 14.32 12.28
N ARG A 202 -2.89 13.40 12.53
CA ARG A 202 -4.16 13.69 13.21
C ARG A 202 -3.97 14.06 14.68
N GLU A 203 -2.94 13.52 15.32
CA GLU A 203 -2.51 13.86 16.68
C GLU A 203 -1.70 15.16 16.75
N GLY A 204 -1.37 15.79 15.61
CA GLY A 204 -0.51 16.98 15.58
C GLY A 204 0.96 16.68 15.87
N LEU A 205 1.41 15.46 15.58
CA LEU A 205 2.78 14.98 15.82
C LEU A 205 3.63 14.97 14.53
N ASP A 206 3.39 15.93 13.64
CA ASP A 206 4.12 16.05 12.38
C ASP A 206 5.61 16.36 12.58
N LYS A 207 5.95 17.14 13.62
CA LYS A 207 7.35 17.38 14.02
C LYS A 207 8.11 16.07 14.27
N TYR A 208 7.49 15.09 14.93
CA TYR A 208 8.11 13.80 15.22
C TYR A 208 8.34 12.96 13.97
N LEU A 209 7.53 13.13 12.92
CA LEU A 209 7.79 12.50 11.62
C LEU A 209 9.07 13.04 10.99
N TRP A 210 9.30 14.35 11.08
CA TRP A 210 10.54 14.97 10.59
C TRP A 210 11.75 14.54 11.41
N GLU A 211 11.63 14.52 12.74
CA GLU A 211 12.68 14.02 13.62
C GLU A 211 12.99 12.53 13.32
N TRP A 212 11.95 11.71 13.13
CA TRP A 212 12.10 10.31 12.73
C TRP A 212 12.78 10.13 11.37
N LEU A 213 12.45 10.98 10.39
CA LEU A 213 13.14 11.01 9.10
C LEU A 213 14.62 11.36 9.27
N CYS A 214 14.97 12.25 10.20
CA CYS A 214 16.33 12.66 10.50
C CYS A 214 17.11 11.64 11.33
N LEU A 215 16.45 10.74 12.07
CA LEU A 215 17.13 9.71 12.86
C LEU A 215 18.09 8.93 11.97
N ASP A 216 19.37 9.02 12.32
CA ASP A 216 20.44 8.32 11.62
C ASP A 216 20.16 6.84 11.77
N SER A 217 19.91 6.15 10.66
CA SER A 217 20.01 4.70 10.62
C SER A 217 21.50 4.36 10.74
N GLY A 218 22.09 4.63 11.92
CA GLY A 218 23.50 4.39 12.25
C GLY A 218 23.95 2.95 11.97
N TYR A 219 23.00 2.07 11.67
CA TYR A 219 23.22 0.73 11.15
C TYR A 219 23.81 0.66 9.71
N VAL A 220 23.58 1.65 8.84
CA VAL A 220 24.32 1.72 7.56
C VAL A 220 25.81 1.88 7.85
N ARG A 221 26.18 2.50 8.97
CA ARG A 221 27.58 2.73 9.33
C ARG A 221 28.32 1.44 9.70
N GLY A 222 27.68 0.56 10.49
CA GLY A 222 28.30 -0.68 10.98
C GLY A 222 28.59 -1.74 9.93
N ASN A 223 27.76 -1.84 8.88
CA ASN A 223 27.93 -2.83 7.80
C ASN A 223 28.36 -2.24 6.45
N CYS A 224 28.40 -0.91 6.27
CA CYS A 224 28.83 -0.31 5.00
C CYS A 224 30.22 0.34 5.04
N PHE A 225 30.77 0.72 6.21
CA PHE A 225 32.17 1.18 6.28
C PHE A 225 33.18 0.03 6.13
N SER A 226 32.81 -1.19 6.56
CA SER A 226 33.57 -2.39 6.17
C SER A 226 33.56 -2.56 4.66
N GLY A 227 32.44 -2.23 4.00
CA GLY A 227 32.28 -2.24 2.56
C GLY A 227 33.15 -1.20 1.86
N GLU A 228 33.19 0.07 2.26
CA GLU A 228 33.93 1.12 1.55
C GLU A 228 35.46 0.99 1.72
N ALA A 229 35.92 0.62 2.93
CA ALA A 229 37.31 0.27 3.17
C ALA A 229 37.69 -1.06 2.49
N ALA A 230 36.82 -2.08 2.50
CA ALA A 230 37.04 -3.30 1.74
C ALA A 230 36.92 -3.09 0.23
N HIS A 231 36.13 -2.14 -0.28
CA HIS A 231 36.03 -1.82 -1.71
C HIS A 231 37.29 -1.09 -2.15
N GLN A 232 37.79 -0.16 -1.34
CA GLN A 232 39.10 0.47 -1.56
C GLN A 232 40.25 -0.54 -1.45
N GLN A 233 40.18 -1.52 -0.54
CA GLN A 233 41.22 -2.54 -0.35
C GLN A 233 41.14 -3.65 -1.42
N TYR A 234 39.94 -4.06 -1.84
CA TYR A 234 39.68 -5.00 -2.94
C TYR A 234 40.08 -4.40 -4.29
N ASN A 235 39.73 -3.14 -4.57
CA ASN A 235 40.20 -2.42 -5.75
C ASN A 235 41.73 -2.20 -5.74
N LYS A 236 42.38 -2.23 -4.57
CA LYS A 236 43.84 -2.19 -4.47
C LYS A 236 44.52 -3.53 -4.73
N GLN A 237 43.86 -4.65 -4.42
CA GLN A 237 44.46 -6.00 -4.57
C GLN A 237 44.14 -6.64 -5.92
N ASN A 238 42.97 -6.37 -6.50
CA ASN A 238 42.59 -6.91 -7.80
C ASN A 238 42.70 -5.79 -8.84
N ASN A 239 43.89 -5.66 -9.43
CA ASN A 239 44.18 -4.78 -10.56
C ASN A 239 43.49 -5.25 -11.87
N GLU A 240 42.40 -6.00 -11.75
CA GLU A 240 41.60 -6.52 -12.85
C GLU A 240 40.41 -5.58 -13.10
N GLN A 241 40.41 -5.01 -14.29
CA GLN A 241 39.43 -4.08 -14.83
C GLN A 241 38.06 -4.76 -15.02
N HIS A 242 37.34 -5.06 -13.93
CA HIS A 242 35.90 -5.31 -13.97
C HIS A 242 35.16 -4.02 -13.59
N PRO A 243 34.81 -3.17 -14.57
CA PRO A 243 34.39 -1.81 -14.30
C PRO A 243 32.85 -1.77 -14.16
N ILE A 244 32.35 -0.94 -13.25
CA ILE A 244 31.02 -0.31 -13.26
C ILE A 244 29.85 -1.01 -12.53
N ASP A 245 29.73 -2.34 -12.46
CA ASP A 245 28.49 -2.95 -11.90
C ASP A 245 28.32 -2.83 -10.36
N SER A 246 29.39 -2.55 -9.60
CA SER A 246 29.32 -2.55 -8.12
C SER A 246 28.71 -1.26 -7.52
N SER A 247 28.89 -0.11 -8.17
CA SER A 247 28.41 1.18 -7.65
C SER A 247 26.89 1.32 -7.77
N GLU A 248 26.32 0.85 -8.88
CA GLU A 248 24.88 0.96 -9.10
C GLU A 248 24.09 0.05 -8.15
N SER A 249 24.59 -1.16 -7.90
CA SER A 249 24.03 -2.09 -6.92
C SER A 249 23.99 -1.50 -5.50
N TYR A 250 25.07 -0.82 -5.09
CA TYR A 250 25.14 -0.14 -3.80
C TYR A 250 24.14 1.01 -3.69
N ILE A 251 24.05 1.88 -4.71
CA ILE A 251 23.09 2.99 -4.76
C ILE A 251 21.65 2.46 -4.68
N ARG A 252 21.33 1.42 -5.45
CA ARG A 252 20.02 0.76 -5.42
C ARG A 252 19.70 0.21 -4.02
N LYS A 253 20.67 -0.40 -3.34
CA LYS A 253 20.50 -0.89 -1.96
C LYS A 253 20.25 0.25 -0.96
N MET A 254 20.96 1.38 -1.09
CA MET A 254 20.72 2.55 -0.23
C MET A 254 19.33 3.14 -0.43
N HIS A 255 18.89 3.29 -1.68
CA HIS A 255 17.53 3.73 -1.99
C HIS A 255 16.47 2.75 -1.48
N HIS A 256 16.74 1.45 -1.56
CA HIS A 256 15.86 0.42 -1.03
C HIS A 256 15.70 0.58 0.49
N ASN A 257 16.81 0.69 1.23
CA ASN A 257 16.78 0.87 2.69
C ASN A 257 16.10 2.18 3.11
N ALA A 258 16.20 3.22 2.29
CA ALA A 258 15.56 4.51 2.55
C ALA A 258 14.10 4.60 2.05
N ARG A 259 13.57 3.55 1.38
CA ARG A 259 12.26 3.59 0.70
C ARG A 259 11.11 3.96 1.63
N TRP A 260 11.14 3.49 2.87
CA TRP A 260 10.14 3.82 3.88
C TRP A 260 10.04 5.33 4.14
N LYS A 261 11.15 6.07 4.09
CA LYS A 261 11.16 7.54 4.23
C LYS A 261 10.34 8.21 3.14
N GLY A 262 10.43 7.69 1.90
CA GLY A 262 9.63 8.18 0.78
C GLY A 262 8.13 7.93 0.95
N TYR A 263 7.75 6.81 1.58
CA TYR A 263 6.35 6.55 1.91
C TYR A 263 5.81 7.48 3.00
N ILE A 264 6.63 7.82 3.99
CA ILE A 264 6.27 8.83 5.00
C ILE A 264 6.05 10.18 4.32
N LEU A 265 7.00 10.68 3.54
CA LEU A 265 6.87 11.96 2.82
C LEU A 265 5.62 11.99 1.92
N GLN A 266 5.41 10.92 1.15
CA GLN A 266 4.22 10.80 0.30
C GLN A 266 2.93 10.84 1.14
N SER A 267 2.92 10.18 2.30
CA SER A 267 1.76 10.15 3.18
C SER A 267 1.52 11.49 3.87
N MET A 268 2.58 12.21 4.24
CA MET A 268 2.50 13.57 4.77
C MET A 268 1.88 14.52 3.75
N ALA A 269 2.37 14.52 2.51
CA ALA A 269 1.79 15.31 1.43
C ALA A 269 0.34 14.89 1.13
N LEU A 270 0.04 13.58 1.14
CA LEU A 270 -1.33 13.12 0.92
C LEU A 270 -2.28 13.58 2.03
N ASN A 271 -1.81 13.64 3.27
CA ASN A 271 -2.60 14.17 4.39
C ASN A 271 -2.86 15.67 4.21
N LYS A 272 -1.91 16.47 3.71
CA LYS A 272 -2.18 17.88 3.37
C LYS A 272 -3.18 18.06 2.22
N ILE A 273 -3.18 17.15 1.25
CA ILE A 273 -4.14 17.11 0.13
C ILE A 273 -5.52 16.59 0.57
N LYS A 274 -5.57 15.72 1.59
CA LYS A 274 -6.78 15.11 2.12
C LYS A 274 -6.74 15.20 3.65
N PRO A 275 -6.84 16.40 4.21
CA PRO A 275 -6.62 16.58 5.62
C PRO A 275 -7.80 16.00 6.40
N ALA A 276 -7.50 15.59 7.62
CA ALA A 276 -8.51 15.08 8.52
C ALA A 276 -9.42 16.22 9.00
N TYR A 277 -10.54 15.86 9.62
CA TYR A 277 -11.38 16.81 10.38
C TYR A 277 -11.94 17.97 9.56
N GLY A 278 -12.21 17.75 8.27
CA GLY A 278 -12.81 18.77 7.40
C GLY A 278 -11.92 20.00 7.15
N GLN A 279 -10.64 19.95 7.52
CA GLN A 279 -9.69 21.00 7.18
C GLN A 279 -9.67 21.20 5.66
N LYS A 280 -9.37 22.43 5.23
CA LYS A 280 -9.33 22.74 3.82
C LYS A 280 -8.12 22.05 3.18
N ALA A 281 -8.36 21.19 2.20
CA ALA A 281 -7.29 20.63 1.39
C ALA A 281 -6.47 21.74 0.73
N SER A 282 -5.14 21.64 0.84
CA SER A 282 -4.21 22.62 0.28
C SER A 282 -3.11 21.90 -0.48
N ILE A 283 -3.00 22.20 -1.79
CA ILE A 283 -1.87 21.72 -2.59
C ILE A 283 -0.58 22.42 -2.15
N ASP A 284 -0.66 23.71 -1.80
CA ASP A 284 0.50 24.48 -1.39
C ASP A 284 1.14 23.90 -0.11
N ASP A 285 0.34 23.52 0.89
CA ASP A 285 0.84 22.85 2.10
C ASP A 285 1.53 21.51 1.78
N ALA A 286 1.05 20.79 0.75
CA ALA A 286 1.66 19.56 0.29
C ALA A 286 2.97 19.81 -0.49
N LEU A 287 3.06 20.93 -1.20
CA LEU A 287 4.29 21.39 -1.84
C LEU A 287 5.32 21.83 -0.78
N GLU A 288 4.90 22.45 0.31
CA GLU A 288 5.79 22.80 1.44
C GLU A 288 6.47 21.55 2.04
N VAL A 289 5.72 20.45 2.22
CA VAL A 289 6.31 19.15 2.63
C VAL A 289 7.41 18.70 1.64
N PHE A 290 7.17 18.87 0.34
CA PHE A 290 8.17 18.55 -0.68
C PHE A 290 9.39 19.47 -0.61
N PHE A 291 9.21 20.79 -0.51
CA PHE A 291 10.31 21.75 -0.43
C PHE A 291 11.16 21.56 0.81
N TYR A 292 10.51 21.31 1.96
CA TYR A 292 11.24 21.02 3.19
C TYR A 292 12.10 19.76 3.06
N ALA A 293 11.54 18.68 2.50
CA ALA A 293 12.30 17.45 2.23
C ALA A 293 13.41 17.64 1.19
N SER A 294 13.17 18.47 0.16
CA SER A 294 14.14 18.87 -0.87
C SER A 294 15.36 19.55 -0.24
N ASN A 295 15.10 20.58 0.59
CA ASN A 295 16.12 21.33 1.31
C ASN A 295 16.90 20.44 2.29
N LEU A 296 16.20 19.58 3.04
CA LEU A 296 16.83 18.62 3.96
C LEU A 296 17.79 17.69 3.23
N ARG A 297 17.40 17.20 2.04
CA ARG A 297 18.26 16.37 1.20
C ARG A 297 19.47 17.13 0.67
N GLU A 298 19.30 18.37 0.22
CA GLU A 298 20.39 19.22 -0.28
C GLU A 298 21.43 19.50 0.80
N GLN A 299 21.00 19.94 1.99
CA GLN A 299 21.87 20.12 3.15
C GLN A 299 22.64 18.85 3.49
N SER A 300 21.98 17.70 3.36
CA SER A 300 22.54 16.38 3.64
C SER A 300 23.55 15.91 2.60
N ILE A 301 23.42 16.34 1.34
CA ILE A 301 24.43 16.10 0.30
C ILE A 301 25.71 16.84 0.68
N SER A 302 25.62 18.11 1.07
CA SER A 302 26.77 18.92 1.50
C SER A 302 27.40 18.37 2.78
N ALA A 303 26.60 17.92 3.74
CA ALA A 303 27.07 17.38 5.02
C ALA A 303 27.52 15.90 4.94
N GLY A 304 27.28 15.21 3.81
CA GLY A 304 27.61 13.79 3.65
C GLY A 304 26.79 12.84 4.53
N THR A 305 25.60 13.25 4.98
CA THR A 305 24.74 12.42 5.83
C THR A 305 23.90 11.42 5.00
N HIS A 306 23.33 10.43 5.66
CA HIS A 306 22.50 9.40 5.02
C HIS A 306 21.24 9.97 4.33
N MET A 307 20.82 11.18 4.69
CA MET A 307 19.65 11.86 4.14
C MET A 307 19.83 12.32 2.68
N ARG A 308 21.06 12.26 2.13
CA ARG A 308 21.30 12.41 0.67
C ARG A 308 20.52 11.39 -0.16
N TRP A 309 20.17 10.24 0.43
CA TRP A 309 19.44 9.13 -0.19
C TRP A 309 17.91 9.23 -0.02
N LEU A 310 17.40 10.34 0.50
CA LEU A 310 15.97 10.54 0.72
C LEU A 310 15.18 10.35 -0.60
N PRO A 311 14.31 9.32 -0.69
CA PRO A 311 13.63 9.01 -1.94
C PRO A 311 12.46 9.98 -2.14
N MET A 312 12.70 10.99 -2.99
CA MET A 312 11.70 12.02 -3.32
C MET A 312 10.70 11.55 -4.39
N TYR A 313 11.02 10.49 -5.15
CA TYR A 313 10.18 10.04 -6.26
C TYR A 313 8.70 9.77 -5.89
N PRO A 314 8.37 9.09 -4.76
CA PRO A 314 6.98 8.84 -4.39
C PRO A 314 6.15 10.11 -4.14
N ILE A 315 6.72 11.11 -3.47
CA ILE A 315 6.05 12.40 -3.23
C ILE A 315 5.98 13.22 -4.54
N THR A 316 7.03 13.22 -5.36
CA THR A 316 7.01 13.86 -6.69
C THR A 316 5.90 13.30 -7.56
N LYS A 317 5.74 11.98 -7.66
CA LYS A 317 4.69 11.35 -8.46
C LYS A 317 3.29 11.62 -7.93
N LEU A 318 3.12 11.69 -6.60
CA LEU A 318 1.84 12.08 -6.00
C LEU A 318 1.47 13.51 -6.41
N LEU A 319 2.38 14.47 -6.17
CA LEU A 319 2.16 15.89 -6.48
C LEU A 319 1.95 16.12 -7.97
N MET A 320 2.75 15.48 -8.82
CA MET A 320 2.56 15.48 -10.27
C MET A 320 1.15 15.04 -10.66
N GLY A 321 0.66 13.94 -10.08
CA GLY A 321 -0.68 13.43 -10.33
C GLY A 321 -1.78 14.39 -9.87
N VAL A 322 -1.58 15.08 -8.75
CA VAL A 322 -2.53 16.05 -8.20
C VAL A 322 -2.58 17.31 -9.06
N LEU A 323 -1.41 17.90 -9.35
CA LEU A 323 -1.26 19.12 -10.16
C LEU A 323 -1.82 18.96 -11.58
N THR A 324 -1.67 17.78 -12.16
CA THR A 324 -2.08 17.54 -13.55
C THR A 324 -3.51 17.01 -13.67
N ARG A 325 -3.97 16.11 -12.78
CA ARG A 325 -5.26 15.41 -12.97
C ARG A 325 -6.39 15.90 -12.07
N LYS A 326 -6.06 16.43 -10.89
CA LYS A 326 -7.03 16.67 -9.81
C LYS A 326 -7.02 18.10 -9.29
N ARG A 327 -6.40 19.03 -10.02
CA ARG A 327 -6.24 20.42 -9.57
C ARG A 327 -7.57 21.08 -9.17
N HIS A 328 -8.64 20.83 -9.91
CA HIS A 328 -9.97 21.37 -9.60
C HIS A 328 -10.53 20.92 -8.23
N LEU A 329 -10.03 19.82 -7.65
CA LEU A 329 -10.50 19.31 -6.37
C LEU A 329 -9.88 20.01 -5.15
N TYR A 330 -8.78 20.73 -5.33
CA TYR A 330 -7.95 21.19 -4.20
C TYR A 330 -7.58 22.69 -4.27
N GLY A 331 -8.31 23.46 -5.09
CA GLY A 331 -8.14 24.90 -5.21
C GLY A 331 -7.01 25.35 -6.16
N ALA A 332 -6.84 26.68 -6.23
CA ALA A 332 -5.77 27.29 -7.01
C ALA A 332 -4.43 27.14 -6.26
N VAL A 333 -3.43 26.61 -6.95
CA VAL A 333 -2.04 26.53 -6.48
C VAL A 333 -1.37 27.88 -6.72
N LYS A 334 -0.56 28.36 -5.78
CA LYS A 334 0.24 29.55 -6.01
C LYS A 334 1.25 29.30 -7.15
N THR A 335 1.32 30.23 -8.10
CA THR A 335 2.20 30.10 -9.27
C THR A 335 3.68 30.01 -8.89
N GLU A 336 4.10 30.71 -7.83
CA GLU A 336 5.47 30.63 -7.30
C GLU A 336 5.85 29.21 -6.85
N ASN A 337 4.99 28.57 -6.06
CA ASN A 337 5.18 27.20 -5.58
C ASN A 337 5.13 26.20 -6.73
N TYR A 338 4.26 26.43 -7.72
CA TYR A 338 4.20 25.60 -8.91
C TYR A 338 5.53 25.60 -9.69
N GLU A 339 6.07 26.80 -9.94
CA GLU A 339 7.32 26.97 -10.69
C GLU A 339 8.54 26.48 -9.89
N GLU A 340 8.55 26.63 -8.57
CA GLU A 340 9.57 26.02 -7.72
C GLU A 340 9.54 24.49 -7.79
N PHE A 341 8.36 23.87 -7.65
CA PHE A 341 8.20 22.42 -7.79
C PHE A 341 8.66 21.93 -9.17
N ARG A 342 8.28 22.65 -10.22
CA ARG A 342 8.65 22.34 -11.60
C ARG A 342 10.17 22.37 -11.82
N ARG A 343 10.88 23.32 -11.19
CA ARG A 343 12.35 23.41 -11.23
C ARG A 343 13.02 22.28 -10.43
N SER A 344 12.55 22.00 -9.22
CA SER A 344 13.23 21.09 -8.29
C SER A 344 12.97 19.60 -8.57
N ARG A 345 11.88 19.23 -9.26
CA ARG A 345 11.53 17.81 -9.49
C ARG A 345 12.60 16.99 -10.23
N ASN A 346 13.34 17.61 -11.15
CA ASN A 346 14.27 16.90 -12.05
C ASN A 346 15.53 16.43 -11.32
N LEU A 347 15.80 16.96 -10.13
CA LEU A 347 16.94 16.58 -9.29
C LEU A 347 16.84 15.14 -8.78
N TYR A 348 15.66 14.51 -8.88
CA TYR A 348 15.33 13.33 -8.09
C TYR A 348 14.80 12.13 -8.87
N SER A 349 14.84 12.14 -10.21
CA SER A 349 14.64 10.94 -11.01
C SER A 349 15.89 10.07 -10.96
N PRO A 350 15.80 8.76 -10.64
CA PRO A 350 16.96 7.88 -10.68
C PRO A 350 17.58 7.83 -12.10
N ALA A 351 18.90 7.89 -12.15
CA ALA A 351 19.68 8.05 -13.38
C ALA A 351 19.64 6.82 -14.31
N VAL A 352 19.85 7.11 -15.60
CA VAL A 352 20.06 6.23 -16.77
C VAL A 352 18.78 5.64 -17.37
N GLY A 353 18.25 6.31 -18.41
CA GLY A 353 17.14 5.85 -19.25
C GLY A 353 15.79 6.53 -18.97
N GLU A 354 15.70 7.38 -17.95
CA GLU A 354 14.47 8.11 -17.59
C GLU A 354 14.35 9.52 -18.19
N ASP A 355 15.29 9.96 -19.04
CA ASP A 355 15.24 11.31 -19.65
C ASP A 355 13.93 11.56 -20.39
N ALA A 356 13.38 10.54 -21.05
CA ALA A 356 12.08 10.62 -21.70
C ALA A 356 10.93 10.79 -20.69
N VAL A 357 10.99 10.12 -19.53
CA VAL A 357 9.98 10.23 -18.47
C VAL A 357 10.05 11.61 -17.81
N ALA A 358 11.27 12.08 -17.51
CA ALA A 358 11.49 13.41 -16.95
C ALA A 358 11.06 14.51 -17.93
N ALA A 359 11.35 14.37 -19.22
CA ALA A 359 10.87 15.28 -20.26
C ALA A 359 9.35 15.25 -20.40
N PHE A 360 8.73 14.07 -20.30
CA PHE A 360 7.28 13.91 -20.37
C PHE A 360 6.57 14.53 -19.16
N ASP A 361 6.99 14.20 -17.94
CA ASP A 361 6.51 14.86 -16.72
C ASP A 361 6.73 16.37 -16.84
N GLY A 362 7.94 16.73 -17.32
CA GLY A 362 8.38 18.00 -17.87
C GLY A 362 7.25 18.81 -18.51
N ALA A 363 6.94 18.36 -19.71
CA ALA A 363 5.91 18.87 -20.60
C ALA A 363 4.50 18.80 -20.03
N LEU A 364 4.20 17.81 -19.18
CA LEU A 364 2.89 17.68 -18.55
C LEU A 364 2.65 18.79 -17.52
N LEU A 365 3.66 19.21 -16.76
CA LEU A 365 3.50 20.41 -15.94
C LEU A 365 3.32 21.64 -16.83
N ASP A 366 4.13 21.81 -17.87
CA ASP A 366 4.00 22.97 -18.76
C ASP A 366 2.59 23.07 -19.35
N LEU A 367 2.00 21.94 -19.75
CA LEU A 367 0.62 21.87 -20.25
C LEU A 367 -0.42 22.26 -19.19
N HIS A 368 -0.14 22.04 -17.91
CA HIS A 368 -1.06 22.26 -16.78
C HIS A 368 -0.69 23.49 -15.94
N HIS A 369 0.23 24.35 -16.42
CA HIS A 369 0.70 25.53 -15.73
C HIS A 369 -0.48 26.45 -15.33
N PRO A 370 -0.49 27.04 -14.11
CA PRO A 370 -1.61 27.82 -13.61
C PRO A 370 -1.98 29.05 -14.43
N GLU A 371 -0.99 29.77 -14.95
CA GLU A 371 -1.20 31.05 -15.63
C GLU A 371 -0.79 31.03 -17.11
N GLN A 372 0.06 30.07 -17.49
CA GLN A 372 0.77 30.07 -18.77
C GLN A 372 0.90 28.65 -19.32
N PRO A 373 -0.22 27.97 -19.62
CA PRO A 373 -0.22 26.59 -20.08
C PRO A 373 0.46 26.55 -21.45
N SER A 374 1.34 25.59 -21.66
CA SER A 374 2.12 25.45 -22.88
C SER A 374 2.08 24.03 -23.41
N ALA A 375 1.52 23.88 -24.62
CA ALA A 375 1.47 22.61 -25.31
C ALA A 375 2.77 22.27 -26.07
N ARG A 376 3.65 23.25 -26.31
CA ARG A 376 4.83 23.08 -27.18
C ARG A 376 5.78 21.96 -26.73
N PRO A 377 6.17 21.86 -25.45
CA PRO A 377 7.06 20.79 -24.99
C PRO A 377 6.42 19.41 -25.19
N MET A 378 5.11 19.29 -24.90
CA MET A 378 4.39 18.04 -25.08
C MET A 378 4.28 17.68 -26.56
N LEU A 379 3.94 18.65 -27.42
CA LEU A 379 3.89 18.45 -28.87
C LEU A 379 5.24 17.98 -29.43
N LYS A 380 6.36 18.51 -28.96
CA LYS A 380 7.71 18.06 -29.38
C LYS A 380 7.90 16.57 -29.06
N LEU A 381 7.52 16.14 -27.86
CA LEU A 381 7.56 14.73 -27.47
C LEU A 381 6.59 13.88 -28.30
N LEU A 382 5.38 14.38 -28.57
CA LEU A 382 4.39 13.68 -29.39
C LEU A 382 4.84 13.54 -30.83
N ARG A 383 5.53 14.53 -31.40
CA ARG A 383 6.12 14.41 -32.76
C ARG A 383 7.19 13.35 -32.81
N HIS A 384 8.02 13.24 -31.79
CA HIS A 384 8.95 12.13 -31.68
C HIS A 384 8.18 10.79 -31.52
N MET A 385 7.18 10.74 -30.64
CA MET A 385 6.37 9.55 -30.39
C MET A 385 5.38 9.17 -31.48
N PHE A 386 5.08 10.02 -32.48
CA PHE A 386 4.16 9.70 -33.59
C PHE A 386 4.77 9.93 -34.98
N GLY A 387 6.01 10.42 -35.05
CA GLY A 387 6.73 10.62 -36.31
C GLY A 387 7.00 9.31 -37.05
N SER A 388 7.16 9.44 -38.37
CA SER A 388 7.49 8.35 -39.30
C SER A 388 8.90 7.80 -39.11
N ASP A 389 9.80 8.60 -38.54
CA ASP A 389 11.25 8.36 -38.62
C ASP A 389 11.82 7.64 -37.39
N LEU A 390 10.98 6.92 -36.63
CA LEU A 390 11.47 6.16 -35.49
C LEU A 390 12.23 4.91 -35.91
N SER A 391 13.35 4.65 -35.24
CA SER A 391 14.08 3.39 -35.31
C SER A 391 13.22 2.22 -34.81
N GLU A 392 13.53 0.99 -35.26
CA GLU A 392 12.85 -0.24 -34.79
C GLU A 392 12.93 -0.43 -33.27
N GLN A 393 14.00 0.05 -32.62
CA GLN A 393 14.14 0.02 -31.16
C GLN A 393 13.20 0.99 -30.47
N GLU A 394 13.03 2.21 -30.99
CA GLU A 394 12.06 3.17 -30.47
C GLU A 394 10.62 2.71 -30.74
N LYS A 395 10.38 2.02 -31.87
CA LYS A 395 9.11 1.32 -32.11
C LYS A 395 8.88 0.24 -31.06
N ARG A 396 9.89 -0.58 -30.70
CA ARG A 396 9.83 -1.56 -29.59
C ARG A 396 9.49 -0.92 -28.25
N SER A 397 10.12 0.20 -27.91
CA SER A 397 9.79 0.98 -26.71
C SER A 397 8.37 1.59 -26.78
N ARG A 398 7.90 1.97 -27.97
CA ARG A 398 6.48 2.34 -28.21
C ARG A 398 5.54 1.17 -27.87
N TYR A 399 5.89 -0.11 -28.05
CA TYR A 399 4.95 -1.22 -27.78
C TYR A 399 4.49 -1.28 -26.32
N SER A 400 5.30 -0.83 -25.36
CA SER A 400 4.84 -0.72 -23.96
C SER A 400 3.79 0.39 -23.76
N PHE A 401 3.74 1.38 -24.65
CA PHE A 401 2.78 2.49 -24.62
C PHE A 401 1.60 2.27 -25.57
N ALA A 402 1.81 1.60 -26.71
CA ALA A 402 0.86 1.41 -27.79
C ALA A 402 0.05 0.11 -27.69
N TYR A 403 0.46 -0.87 -26.85
CA TYR A 403 -0.30 -2.10 -26.61
C TYR A 403 -0.33 -2.50 -25.12
N PRO A 404 -1.02 -1.73 -24.25
CA PRO A 404 -1.26 -2.15 -22.88
C PRO A 404 -2.23 -3.35 -22.88
N VAL A 405 -1.84 -4.46 -22.24
CA VAL A 405 -2.66 -5.69 -22.09
C VAL A 405 -4.00 -5.45 -21.34
N ALA A 406 -4.19 -4.26 -20.76
CA ALA A 406 -5.43 -3.75 -20.14
C ALA A 406 -5.97 -2.46 -20.80
N VAL A 407 -5.82 -2.38 -22.13
CA VAL A 407 -6.23 -1.40 -23.15
C VAL A 407 -7.09 -0.20 -22.69
N SER A 408 -8.35 -0.35 -22.26
CA SER A 408 -9.31 0.78 -22.29
C SER A 408 -8.95 1.98 -21.40
N LYS A 409 -8.49 1.76 -20.16
CA LYS A 409 -8.26 2.87 -19.20
C LYS A 409 -7.01 3.68 -19.53
N GLN A 410 -5.96 3.03 -20.05
CA GLN A 410 -4.72 3.72 -20.41
C GLN A 410 -4.93 4.57 -21.66
N PHE A 411 -5.58 4.02 -22.69
CA PHE A 411 -5.88 4.77 -23.92
C PHE A 411 -6.77 5.98 -23.66
N ARG A 412 -7.77 5.85 -22.78
CA ARG A 412 -8.59 6.99 -22.39
C ARG A 412 -7.77 8.10 -21.72
N ARG A 413 -6.79 7.76 -20.87
CA ARG A 413 -5.90 8.76 -20.25
C ARG A 413 -5.01 9.45 -21.28
N TRP A 414 -4.47 8.69 -22.24
CA TRP A 414 -3.70 9.23 -23.35
C TRP A 414 -4.54 10.16 -24.22
N HIS A 415 -5.73 9.72 -24.63
CA HIS A 415 -6.67 10.52 -25.40
C HIS A 415 -6.98 11.84 -24.69
N ILE A 416 -7.38 11.83 -23.41
CA ILE A 416 -7.64 13.06 -22.64
C ILE A 416 -6.43 14.01 -22.63
N MET A 417 -5.22 13.48 -22.50
CA MET A 417 -3.99 14.27 -22.58
C MET A 417 -3.80 14.87 -23.99
N LEU A 418 -3.95 14.08 -25.05
CA LEU A 418 -3.83 14.54 -26.44
C LEU A 418 -4.87 15.62 -26.76
N VAL A 419 -6.12 15.44 -26.32
CA VAL A 419 -7.20 16.43 -26.48
C VAL A 419 -6.85 17.73 -25.74
N ARG A 420 -6.25 17.64 -24.56
CA ARG A 420 -5.79 18.83 -23.81
C ARG A 420 -4.65 19.56 -24.51
N VAL A 421 -3.69 18.84 -25.09
CA VAL A 421 -2.64 19.44 -25.93
C VAL A 421 -3.27 20.14 -27.13
N LEU A 422 -4.19 19.47 -27.83
CA LEU A 422 -4.91 20.01 -28.97
C LEU A 422 -5.68 21.29 -28.62
N HIS A 423 -6.43 21.28 -27.52
CA HIS A 423 -7.14 22.45 -27.00
C HIS A 423 -6.17 23.61 -26.75
N THR A 424 -5.07 23.34 -26.04
CA THR A 424 -4.08 24.36 -25.67
C THR A 424 -3.40 24.96 -26.91
N LEU A 425 -3.07 24.14 -27.92
CA LEU A 425 -2.53 24.63 -29.20
C LEU A 425 -3.50 25.57 -29.92
N ARG A 426 -4.79 25.24 -29.94
CA ARG A 426 -5.83 26.11 -30.55
C ARG A 426 -5.97 27.44 -29.82
N VAL A 427 -6.00 27.41 -28.48
CA VAL A 427 -6.03 28.64 -27.66
C VAL A 427 -4.80 29.52 -27.93
N GLN A 428 -3.64 28.90 -28.11
CA GLN A 428 -2.38 29.60 -28.45
C GLN A 428 -2.22 29.96 -29.94
N ARG A 429 -3.24 29.72 -30.78
CA ARG A 429 -3.23 30.00 -32.24
C ARG A 429 -2.19 29.22 -33.05
N TYR A 430 -1.82 28.02 -32.60
CA TYR A 430 -0.99 27.08 -33.36
C TYR A 430 -1.87 26.12 -34.18
N ASP A 431 -2.57 26.66 -35.18
CA ASP A 431 -3.61 25.93 -35.92
C ASP A 431 -3.05 24.78 -36.77
N ALA A 432 -1.86 24.94 -37.35
CA ALA A 432 -1.19 23.91 -38.14
C ALA A 432 -0.79 22.70 -37.27
N GLU A 433 -0.20 22.97 -36.09
CA GLU A 433 0.14 21.96 -35.10
C GLU A 433 -1.11 21.24 -34.56
N ALA A 434 -2.18 22.00 -34.31
CA ALA A 434 -3.45 21.45 -33.87
C ALA A 434 -4.08 20.52 -34.93
N ALA A 435 -4.06 20.91 -36.20
CA ALA A 435 -4.54 20.08 -37.31
C ALA A 435 -3.73 18.78 -37.42
N TRP A 436 -2.39 18.87 -37.34
CA TRP A 436 -1.52 17.69 -37.32
C TRP A 436 -1.84 16.74 -36.15
N LEU A 437 -2.02 17.29 -34.93
CA LEU A 437 -2.32 16.47 -33.77
C LEU A 437 -3.69 15.81 -33.86
N ARG A 438 -4.69 16.48 -34.45
CA ARG A 438 -6.02 15.88 -34.67
C ARG A 438 -5.92 14.68 -35.61
N ASP A 439 -5.23 14.83 -36.73
CA ASP A 439 -4.99 13.73 -37.66
C ASP A 439 -4.22 12.56 -36.98
N ALA A 440 -3.22 12.88 -36.14
CA ALA A 440 -2.51 11.87 -35.36
C ALA A 440 -3.44 11.11 -34.39
N ILE A 441 -4.38 11.79 -33.73
CA ILE A 441 -5.39 11.15 -32.87
C ILE A 441 -6.27 10.21 -33.69
N THR A 442 -6.82 10.66 -34.83
CA THR A 442 -7.69 9.84 -35.69
C THR A 442 -6.97 8.58 -36.18
N ARG A 443 -5.69 8.69 -36.56
CA ARG A 443 -4.89 7.55 -37.03
C ARG A 443 -4.49 6.58 -35.92
N THR A 444 -4.18 7.08 -34.72
CA THR A 444 -3.62 6.25 -33.63
C THR A 444 -4.67 5.73 -32.65
N LEU A 445 -5.79 6.42 -32.49
CA LEU A 445 -6.86 6.11 -31.54
C LEU A 445 -8.25 6.28 -32.20
N PRO A 446 -8.53 5.57 -33.31
CA PRO A 446 -9.77 5.75 -34.07
C PRO A 446 -11.03 5.53 -33.22
N ASP A 447 -11.00 4.55 -32.30
CA ASP A 447 -12.13 4.23 -31.40
C ASP A 447 -12.48 5.36 -30.43
N LEU A 448 -11.53 6.25 -30.13
CA LEU A 448 -11.73 7.38 -29.21
C LEU A 448 -11.92 8.70 -29.94
N ASP A 449 -11.69 8.77 -31.26
CA ASP A 449 -11.78 10.02 -32.01
C ASP A 449 -13.20 10.61 -32.00
N CYS A 450 -14.22 9.75 -31.95
CA CYS A 450 -15.61 10.17 -31.80
C CYS A 450 -15.87 10.97 -30.50
N ASN A 451 -15.03 10.80 -29.48
CA ASN A 451 -15.12 11.53 -28.21
C ASN A 451 -14.28 12.81 -28.21
N THR A 452 -13.43 13.05 -29.21
CA THR A 452 -12.49 14.19 -29.20
C THR A 452 -13.23 15.52 -29.15
N ASP A 453 -14.30 15.69 -29.94
CA ASP A 453 -15.05 16.95 -29.99
C ASP A 453 -15.91 17.19 -28.74
N GLU A 454 -16.37 16.12 -28.09
CA GLU A 454 -17.04 16.19 -26.79
C GLU A 454 -16.06 16.62 -25.69
N GLU A 455 -14.89 16.00 -25.62
CA GLU A 455 -13.88 16.36 -24.62
C GLU A 455 -13.28 17.76 -24.88
N LEU A 456 -13.15 18.20 -26.14
CA LEU A 456 -12.79 19.59 -26.46
C LEU A 456 -13.84 20.59 -25.94
N ARG A 457 -15.13 20.28 -26.10
CA ARG A 457 -16.23 21.11 -25.57
C ARG A 457 -16.18 21.17 -24.04
N LYS A 458 -15.98 20.03 -23.36
CA LYS A 458 -15.81 19.99 -21.90
C LYS A 458 -14.60 20.79 -21.44
N LEU A 459 -13.46 20.64 -22.12
CA LEU A 459 -12.28 21.42 -21.78
C LEU A 459 -12.53 22.89 -21.97
N ALA A 460 -13.20 23.32 -23.05
CA ALA A 460 -13.52 24.72 -23.28
C ALA A 460 -14.45 25.29 -22.19
N SER A 461 -15.45 24.52 -21.72
CA SER A 461 -16.34 24.93 -20.62
C SER A 461 -15.64 24.98 -19.27
N ASP A 462 -14.80 23.99 -18.97
CA ASP A 462 -14.02 23.91 -17.73
C ASP A 462 -12.90 24.95 -17.70
N SER A 463 -12.48 25.37 -18.89
CA SER A 463 -11.30 26.19 -19.08
C SER A 463 -11.39 27.43 -18.19
N GLY A 464 -12.53 28.12 -18.12
CA GLY A 464 -12.65 29.37 -17.37
C GLY A 464 -11.55 30.40 -17.71
N TRP A 465 -10.74 30.16 -18.75
CA TRP A 465 -9.54 30.96 -19.08
C TRP A 465 -9.94 32.34 -19.57
N ASP A 466 -11.16 32.48 -20.10
CA ASP A 466 -11.77 33.78 -20.43
C ASP A 466 -12.27 34.55 -19.19
N LYS A 467 -12.27 33.92 -18.01
CA LYS A 467 -12.57 34.58 -16.73
C LYS A 467 -11.29 34.67 -15.91
N SER A 468 -10.41 35.58 -16.35
CA SER A 468 -9.33 36.08 -15.50
C SER A 468 -9.90 36.40 -14.09
N PRO A 469 -9.24 36.01 -12.99
CA PRO A 469 -9.79 36.16 -11.66
C PRO A 469 -9.75 37.64 -11.25
N VAL A 470 -10.74 38.41 -11.69
CA VAL A 470 -11.06 39.70 -11.08
C VAL A 470 -11.74 39.40 -9.75
N GLY A 471 -10.92 39.35 -8.69
CA GLY A 471 -11.37 39.42 -7.30
C GLY A 471 -11.97 38.13 -6.72
N ALA A 472 -11.15 37.09 -6.54
CA ALA A 472 -11.46 36.11 -5.51
C ALA A 472 -11.36 36.82 -4.14
N GLN A 473 -12.50 37.16 -3.55
CA GLN A 473 -12.57 37.69 -2.20
C GLN A 473 -11.81 36.77 -1.26
N ALA A 474 -10.88 37.34 -0.50
CA ALA A 474 -10.14 36.64 0.53
C ALA A 474 -11.13 35.92 1.46
N PRO A 475 -10.91 34.62 1.76
CA PRO A 475 -11.75 33.91 2.71
C PRO A 475 -11.70 34.66 4.04
N LYS A 476 -12.88 34.95 4.60
CA LYS A 476 -13.02 35.46 5.97
C LYS A 476 -12.23 34.51 6.88
N GLN A 477 -11.27 35.06 7.63
CA GLN A 477 -10.55 34.33 8.66
C GLN A 477 -11.58 33.70 9.62
N GLU A 478 -11.75 32.39 9.53
CA GLU A 478 -12.44 31.62 10.57
C GLU A 478 -11.61 31.72 11.85
N GLY A 479 -12.29 32.00 12.96
CA GLY A 479 -11.67 32.32 14.25
C GLY A 479 -10.64 31.28 14.70
N SER A 480 -9.61 31.75 15.41
CA SER A 480 -8.47 30.95 15.84
C SER A 480 -8.95 29.69 16.59
N ILE A 481 -8.88 28.54 15.93
CA ILE A 481 -9.02 27.25 16.59
C ILE A 481 -7.80 27.12 17.51
N SER A 482 -8.03 27.01 18.81
CA SER A 482 -6.99 26.80 19.81
C SER A 482 -6.14 25.59 19.41
N GLU A 483 -4.83 25.79 19.28
CA GLU A 483 -3.88 24.70 19.06
C GLU A 483 -4.04 23.66 20.17
N PRO A 484 -4.11 22.36 19.83
CA PRO A 484 -4.21 21.31 20.83
C PRO A 484 -2.99 21.37 21.76
N VAL A 485 -3.23 21.20 23.07
CA VAL A 485 -2.19 21.21 24.10
C VAL A 485 -1.15 20.15 23.77
N SER A 486 0.06 20.58 23.44
CA SER A 486 1.18 19.68 23.10
C SER A 486 1.59 18.89 24.34
N VAL A 487 1.33 17.57 24.32
CA VAL A 487 1.83 16.65 25.35
C VAL A 487 3.27 16.30 25.02
N PRO A 488 4.24 16.50 25.94
CA PRO A 488 5.63 16.23 25.67
C PRO A 488 5.85 14.74 25.36
N PHE A 489 6.57 14.47 24.28
CA PHE A 489 7.03 13.14 23.90
C PHE A 489 8.39 12.87 24.57
N PRO A 490 8.71 11.62 24.95
CA PRO A 490 10.04 11.29 25.45
C PRO A 490 11.13 11.75 24.46
N GLU A 491 12.13 12.47 24.98
CA GLU A 491 13.28 12.94 24.20
C GLU A 491 14.05 11.75 23.62
N PHE A 492 14.56 11.92 22.40
CA PHE A 492 15.44 10.95 21.75
C PHE A 492 16.83 11.03 22.39
N THR A 493 17.12 10.14 23.34
CA THR A 493 18.47 9.94 23.90
C THR A 493 19.21 8.81 23.23
#